data_AF-A0A812ABP6-F1
#
_entry.id   AF-A0A812ABP6-F1
#
_cell.length_a   1.000
_cell.length_b   1.000
_cell.length_c   1.000
_cell.angle_alpha   90.00
_cell.angle_beta   90.00
_cell.angle_gamma   90.00
#
_symmetry.space_group_name_H-M   'P 1'
#
loop_
_entity.id
_entity.type
_entity.pdbx_description
1 polymer ?
#
loop_
_entity_poly.entity_id
_entity_poly.type
_entity_poly.pdbx_seq_one_letter_code
_entity_poly.pdbx_strand_id
1 'polypeptide(L)'
;MEATEKLSFADVKKRIGEHLKTALNVEEFSITFAKQVEDLWKVNVEFKEKVGSIEWTTTALFSIDATTGEVKEFEKGRYWRF
;
A
#
# COMPACT_ATOMS: atom_id res chain seq x y z
N MET A 1 5.24 29.54 5.74
CA MET A 1 4.53 28.25 5.78
C MET A 1 5.58 27.22 6.14
N GLU A 2 5.43 26.52 7.27
CA GLU A 2 6.33 25.43 7.62
C GLU A 2 6.19 24.34 6.57
N ALA A 3 7.31 23.87 6.01
CA ALA A 3 7.30 22.70 5.14
C ALA A 3 6.95 21.50 6.01
N THR A 4 5.74 20.96 5.87
CA THR A 4 5.38 19.73 6.57
C THR A 4 6.19 18.58 6.00
N GLU A 5 6.94 17.89 6.85
CA GLU A 5 7.83 16.81 6.42
C GLU A 5 7.01 15.65 5.83
N LYS A 6 7.43 15.19 4.65
CA LYS A 6 6.80 14.07 3.95
C LYS A 6 7.32 12.75 4.51
N LEU A 7 6.44 11.77 4.63
CA LEU A 7 6.75 10.42 5.10
C LEU A 7 7.80 9.75 4.22
N SER A 8 8.71 9.03 4.88
CA SER A 8 9.68 8.19 4.20
C SER A 8 9.01 6.99 3.56
N PHE A 9 9.66 6.39 2.56
CA PHE A 9 9.20 5.13 1.98
C PHE A 9 9.06 4.01 3.03
N ALA A 10 9.93 4.00 4.06
CA ALA A 10 9.87 3.02 5.13
C ALA A 10 8.59 3.17 5.99
N ASP A 11 8.20 4.41 6.29
CA ASP A 11 6.96 4.69 7.02
C ASP A 11 5.74 4.27 6.19
N VAL A 12 5.72 4.60 4.90
CA VAL A 12 4.66 4.18 3.97
C VAL A 12 4.55 2.66 3.92
N LYS A 13 5.67 1.95 3.80
CA LYS A 13 5.70 0.48 3.82
C LYS A 13 5.13 -0.08 5.12
N LYS A 14 5.46 0.53 6.26
CA LYS A 14 4.91 0.13 7.56
C LYS A 14 3.39 0.29 7.60
N ARG A 15 2.87 1.43 7.14
CA ARG A 15 1.41 1.69 7.08
C ARG A 15 0.68 0.69 6.20
N ILE A 16 1.26 0.34 5.05
CA ILE A 16 0.70 -0.69 4.18
C ILE A 16 0.63 -2.04 4.90
N GLY A 17 1.71 -2.44 5.58
CA GLY A 17 1.73 -3.70 6.33
C GLY A 17 0.69 -3.75 7.44
N GLU A 18 0.55 -2.67 8.22
CA GLU A 18 -0.50 -2.53 9.23
C GLU A 18 -1.90 -2.66 8.61
N HIS A 19 -2.16 -1.97 7.50
CA HIS A 19 -3.44 -2.01 6.82
C HIS A 19 -3.76 -3.42 6.27
N LEU A 20 -2.81 -4.07 5.59
CA LEU A 20 -2.99 -5.41 5.04
C LEU A 20 -3.23 -6.46 6.14
N LYS A 21 -2.52 -6.36 7.26
CA LYS A 21 -2.73 -7.23 8.42
C LYS A 21 -4.13 -7.04 9.00
N THR A 22 -4.56 -5.79 9.21
CA THR A 22 -5.87 -5.51 9.80
C THR A 22 -7.03 -5.84 8.86
N ALA A 23 -6.94 -5.47 7.58
CA ALA A 23 -8.05 -5.60 6.64
C ALA A 23 -8.18 -7.00 6.05
N LEU A 24 -7.05 -7.69 5.82
CA LEU A 24 -6.99 -8.94 5.07
C LEU A 24 -6.26 -10.08 5.80
N ASN A 25 -5.73 -9.85 7.01
CA ASN A 25 -4.88 -10.81 7.73
C ASN A 25 -3.65 -11.27 6.91
N VAL A 26 -3.08 -10.35 6.14
CA VAL A 26 -1.87 -10.56 5.32
C VAL A 26 -0.67 -9.97 6.04
N GLU A 27 0.32 -10.82 6.35
CA GLU A 27 1.57 -10.38 7.00
C GLU A 27 2.74 -10.27 6.01
N GLU A 28 2.72 -11.08 4.95
CA GLU A 28 3.76 -11.11 3.93
C GLU A 28 3.28 -10.46 2.64
N PHE A 29 3.99 -9.41 2.21
CA PHE A 29 3.73 -8.71 0.96
C PHE A 29 5.02 -8.14 0.38
N SER A 30 5.00 -7.87 -0.92
CA SER A 30 6.06 -7.18 -1.64
C SER A 30 5.51 -5.90 -2.28
N ILE A 31 6.27 -4.81 -2.20
CA ILE A 31 5.97 -3.60 -2.97
C ILE A 31 6.55 -3.78 -4.37
N THR A 32 5.70 -3.79 -5.38
CA THR A 32 6.08 -3.95 -6.80
C THR A 32 6.26 -2.61 -7.51
N PHE A 33 5.64 -1.56 -6.98
CA PHE A 33 5.79 -0.19 -7.46
C PHE A 33 5.53 0.79 -6.33
N ALA A 34 6.32 1.87 -6.27
CA ALA A 34 6.04 3.01 -5.40
C ALA A 34 6.52 4.30 -6.06
N LYS A 35 5.64 5.31 -6.09
CA LYS A 35 5.97 6.64 -6.58
C LYS A 35 5.20 7.69 -5.79
N GLN A 36 5.90 8.76 -5.42
CA GLN A 36 5.25 9.95 -4.90
C GLN A 36 4.78 10.82 -6.08
N VAL A 37 3.50 11.18 -6.07
CA VAL A 37 2.85 12.07 -7.03
C VAL A 37 2.18 13.17 -6.20
N GLU A 38 2.74 14.38 -6.27
CA GLU A 38 2.31 15.52 -5.44
C GLU A 38 2.36 15.16 -3.93
N ASP A 39 1.20 15.11 -3.27
CA ASP A 39 1.04 14.83 -1.85
C ASP A 39 0.50 13.41 -1.59
N LEU A 40 0.58 12.53 -2.60
CA LEU A 40 0.19 11.13 -2.49
C LEU A 40 1.32 10.18 -2.84
N TRP A 41 1.47 9.13 -2.04
CA TRP A 41 2.16 7.91 -2.42
C TRP A 41 1.20 7.00 -3.18
N LYS A 42 1.55 6.68 -4.44
CA LYS A 42 0.91 5.63 -5.24
C LYS A 42 1.75 4.37 -5.13
N VAL A 43 1.18 3.32 -4.56
CA VAL A 43 1.91 2.08 -4.27
C VAL A 43 1.13 0.89 -4.78
N ASN A 44 1.80 0.01 -5.52
CA ASN A 44 1.28 -1.32 -5.83
C ASN A 44 1.99 -2.34 -4.95
N VAL A 45 1.20 -3.24 -4.40
CA VAL A 45 1.71 -4.39 -3.65
C VAL A 45 1.24 -5.69 -4.25
N GLU A 46 2.00 -6.74 -3.99
CA GLU A 46 1.67 -8.11 -4.29
C GLU A 46 1.75 -8.94 -3.00
N PHE A 47 0.79 -9.84 -2.80
CA PHE A 47 0.75 -10.74 -1.66
C PHE A 47 0.02 -12.03 -2.01
N LYS A 48 0.16 -13.03 -1.13
CA LYS A 48 -0.55 -14.31 -1.23
C LYS A 48 -1.88 -14.22 -0.49
N GLU A 49 -2.94 -14.67 -1.14
CA GLU A 49 -4.27 -14.80 -0.54
C GLU A 49 -4.70 -16.28 -0.56
N LYS A 50 -5.26 -16.76 0.55
CA LYS A 50 -5.80 -18.12 0.64
C LYS A 50 -7.30 -18.10 0.34
N VAL A 51 -7.70 -18.86 -0.67
CA VAL A 51 -9.11 -19.09 -1.02
C VAL A 51 -9.37 -20.59 -0.91
N GLY A 52 -9.95 -21.00 0.22
CA GLY A 52 -10.07 -22.41 0.58
C GLY A 52 -8.69 -23.04 0.82
N SER A 53 -8.37 -24.11 0.08
CA SER A 53 -7.07 -24.79 0.13
C SER A 53 -6.06 -24.27 -0.89
N ILE A 54 -6.42 -23.29 -1.71
CA ILE A 54 -5.56 -22.76 -2.78
C ILE A 54 -5.00 -21.42 -2.37
N GLU A 55 -3.70 -21.23 -2.64
CA GLU A 55 -3.01 -19.96 -2.44
C GLU A 55 -2.77 -19.29 -3.79
N TRP A 56 -3.24 -18.05 -3.92
CA TRP A 56 -3.15 -17.27 -5.15
C TRP A 56 -2.31 -16.02 -4.92
N THR A 57 -1.52 -15.64 -5.92
CA THR A 57 -0.92 -14.29 -5.96
C THR A 57 -2.01 -13.29 -6.31
N THR A 58 -2.15 -12.25 -5.49
CA THR A 58 -3.02 -11.10 -5.77
C THR A 58 -2.22 -9.81 -5.63
N THR A 59 -2.76 -8.74 -6.20
CA THR A 59 -2.20 -7.39 -6.08
C THR A 59 -3.17 -6.45 -5.39
N ALA A 60 -2.68 -5.33 -4.90
CA ALA A 60 -3.51 -4.21 -4.48
C ALA A 60 -2.85 -2.86 -4.77
N LEU A 61 -3.69 -1.87 -4.99
CA LEU A 61 -3.34 -0.47 -5.13
C LEU A 61 -3.58 0.25 -3.81
N PHE A 62 -2.63 1.10 -3.41
CA PHE A 62 -2.76 2.08 -2.34
C PHE A 62 -2.52 3.49 -2.86
N SER A 63 -3.37 4.42 -2.42
CA SER A 63 -3.08 5.86 -2.40
C SER A 63 -2.97 6.32 -0.96
N ILE A 64 -1.82 6.83 -0.56
CA ILE A 64 -1.52 7.19 0.83
C ILE A 64 -1.12 8.66 0.89
N ASP A 65 -1.73 9.42 1.78
CA ASP A 65 -1.37 10.80 2.05
C ASP A 65 0.10 10.87 2.50
N ALA A 66 0.89 11.66 1.78
CA ALA A 66 2.34 11.66 1.94
C ALA A 66 2.82 12.37 3.20
N THR A 67 1.94 13.04 3.94
CA THR A 67 2.30 13.77 5.17
C THR A 67 1.75 13.05 6.40
N THR A 68 0.51 12.59 6.34
CA THR A 68 -0.19 11.97 7.47
C THR A 68 -0.08 10.44 7.48
N GLY A 69 0.14 9.82 6.33
CA GLY A 69 0.13 8.37 6.16
C GLY A 69 -1.29 7.77 6.13
N GLU A 70 -2.31 8.62 6.02
CA GLU A 70 -3.69 8.18 5.87
C GLU A 70 -3.88 7.46 4.53
N VAL A 71 -4.46 6.25 4.56
CA VAL A 71 -4.82 5.51 3.34
C VAL A 71 -6.08 6.16 2.76
N LYS A 72 -5.91 6.89 1.66
CA LYS A 72 -7.00 7.56 0.92
C LYS A 72 -7.73 6.63 -0.03
N GLU A 73 -7.03 5.61 -0.54
CA GLU A 73 -7.58 4.63 -1.48
C GLU A 73 -6.92 3.27 -1.24
N PHE A 74 -7.74 2.22 -1.27
CA PHE A 74 -7.29 0.83 -1.26
C PHE A 74 -8.16 0.01 -2.20
N GLU A 75 -7.55 -0.55 -3.25
CA GLU A 75 -8.25 -1.40 -4.21
C GLU A 75 -7.52 -2.73 -4.41
N LYS A 76 -8.10 -3.82 -3.91
CA LYS A 76 -7.59 -5.19 -4.17
C LYS A 76 -7.88 -5.61 -5.61
N GLY A 77 -6.94 -6.30 -6.24
CA GLY A 77 -7.03 -6.80 -7.62
C GLY A 77 -6.75 -5.72 -8.67
N ARG A 78 -6.33 -4.52 -8.25
CA ARG A 78 -5.97 -3.40 -9.13
C ARG A 78 -4.52 -3.01 -8.93
N TYR A 79 -3.98 -2.33 -9.93
CA TYR A 79 -2.66 -1.71 -9.88
C TYR A 79 -2.73 -0.34 -10.55
N TRP A 80 -1.98 0.61 -10.01
CA TRP A 80 -1.80 1.91 -10.63
C TRP A 80 -1.10 1.74 -11.98
N ARG A 81 -1.66 2.37 -13.02
CA ARG A 81 -1.07 2.51 -14.34
C ARG A 81 -0.77 4.00 -14.52
N PHE A 82 0.47 4.30 -14.90
CA PHE A 82 1.06 5.64 -14.98
C PHE A 82 0.32 6.62 -15.88
#